data_AF-A0AAW7YUX5-F1
#
_entry.id   AF-A0AAW7YUX5-F1
#
_cell.length_a   1.000
_cell.length_b   1.000
_cell.length_c   1.000
_cell.angle_alpha   90.00
_cell.angle_beta   90.00
_cell.angle_gamma   90.00
#
_symmetry.space_group_name_H-M   'P 1'
#
loop_
_entity.id
_entity.type
_entity.pdbx_description
1 polymer ?
#
loop_
_entity_poly.entity_id
_entity_poly.type
_entity_poly.pdbx_seq_one_letter_code
_entity_poly.pdbx_strand_id
1 'polypeptide(L)'
;STGKIILIGEHAVTFGQPAIAIPFNAGKIKVLIESLEKGNYTAIESDVYDGLLYDAPEHLKSIVTRFIDKTGVEEPLLIKIQTNLPPSRGLG
;
A
#
# COMPACT_ATOMS: atom_id res chain seq x y z
N SER A 1 4.27 -8.52 -0.45
CA SER A 1 3.06 -8.98 0.25
C SER A 1 2.12 -9.63 -0.76
N THR A 2 1.39 -10.68 -0.36
CA THR A 2 0.36 -11.35 -1.19
C THR A 2 -1.02 -10.76 -0.89
N GLY A 3 -1.84 -10.51 -1.92
CA GLY A 3 -3.22 -10.04 -1.74
C GLY A 3 -4.13 -11.10 -1.08
N LYS A 4 -5.38 -10.77 -0.77
CA LYS A 4 -6.37 -11.71 -0.24
C LYS A 4 -7.69 -11.56 -1.02
N ILE A 5 -8.27 -12.65 -1.52
CA ILE A 5 -9.63 -12.61 -2.08
C ILE A 5 -10.61 -13.13 -1.03
N ILE A 6 -11.68 -12.39 -0.80
CA ILE A 6 -12.85 -12.87 -0.06
C ILE A 6 -13.81 -13.49 -1.09
N LEU A 7 -13.92 -14.82 -1.11
CA LEU A 7 -14.69 -15.56 -2.13
C LEU A 7 -16.20 -15.61 -1.86
N ILE A 8 -16.66 -15.46 -0.61
CA ILE A 8 -18.08 -15.31 -0.24
C ILE A 8 -18.17 -14.36 0.96
N GLY A 9 -19.07 -13.37 0.88
CA GLY A 9 -19.32 -12.42 1.95
C GLY A 9 -18.29 -11.30 2.03
N GLU A 10 -18.19 -10.47 0.99
CA GLU A 10 -17.36 -9.25 0.94
C GLU A 10 -17.62 -8.30 2.13
N HIS A 11 -18.75 -8.47 2.83
CA HIS A 11 -19.11 -7.77 4.07
C HIS A 11 -19.25 -8.70 5.30
N ALA A 12 -19.13 -10.02 5.18
CA ALA A 12 -19.44 -10.99 6.24
C ALA A 12 -18.46 -10.95 7.43
N VAL A 13 -17.20 -10.58 7.19
CA VAL A 13 -16.18 -10.49 8.26
C VAL A 13 -16.45 -9.32 9.21
N THR A 14 -17.16 -8.28 8.74
CA THR A 14 -17.59 -7.14 9.55
C THR A 14 -18.78 -7.48 10.45
N PHE A 15 -19.50 -8.58 10.15
CA PHE A 15 -20.73 -8.99 10.84
C PHE A 15 -20.62 -10.34 11.57
N GLY A 16 -19.41 -10.88 11.77
CA GLY A 16 -19.18 -12.09 12.58
C GLY A 16 -19.67 -13.40 11.94
N GLN A 17 -19.89 -13.42 10.63
CA GLN A 17 -20.22 -14.64 9.88
C GLN A 17 -18.96 -15.31 9.32
N PRO A 18 -18.93 -16.65 9.19
CA PRO A 18 -17.74 -17.36 8.73
C PRO A 18 -17.37 -16.94 7.30
N ALA A 19 -16.18 -16.36 7.14
CA ALA A 19 -15.61 -16.00 5.85
C ALA A 19 -14.37 -16.88 5.57
N ILE A 20 -14.25 -17.38 4.34
CA ILE A 20 -13.07 -18.11 3.88
C ILE A 20 -12.22 -17.12 3.06
N ALA A 21 -11.13 -16.64 3.64
CA ALA A 21 -10.11 -15.86 2.95
C ALA A 21 -9.01 -16.80 2.47
N ILE A 22 -8.79 -16.86 1.16
CA ILE A 22 -7.69 -17.65 0.58
C ILE A 22 -6.55 -16.68 0.22
N PRO A 23 -5.28 -17.01 0.53
CA PRO A 23 -4.14 -16.21 0.10
C PRO A 23 -4.16 -16.06 -1.42
N PHE A 24 -4.25 -14.82 -1.91
CA PHE A 24 -4.19 -14.53 -3.34
C PHE A 24 -2.72 -14.40 -3.74
N ASN A 25 -2.10 -15.55 -3.98
CA ASN A 25 -0.68 -15.67 -4.32
C ASN A 25 -0.32 -15.13 -5.72
N ALA A 26 -1.33 -14.80 -6.55
CA ALA A 26 -1.11 -14.20 -7.88
C ALA A 26 -0.89 -12.67 -7.82
N GLY A 27 -1.31 -12.02 -6.73
CA GLY A 27 -1.08 -10.60 -6.49
C GLY A 27 0.35 -10.36 -6.03
N LYS A 28 1.24 -9.94 -6.93
CA LYS A 28 2.58 -9.46 -6.57
C LYS A 28 2.54 -7.95 -6.40
N ILE A 29 2.79 -7.50 -5.17
CA ILE A 29 3.07 -6.10 -4.86
C ILE A 29 4.58 -5.97 -4.69
N LYS A 30 5.20 -5.12 -5.52
CA LYS A 30 6.60 -4.73 -5.42
C LYS A 30 6.67 -3.29 -4.92
N VAL A 31 7.43 -3.06 -3.86
CA VAL A 31 7.68 -1.72 -3.32
C VAL A 31 9.17 -1.43 -3.46
N LEU A 32 9.50 -0.30 -4.08
CA LEU A 32 10.85 0.25 -4.14
C LEU A 32 10.88 1.55 -3.34
N ILE A 33 11.91 1.71 -2.51
CA ILE A 33 12.13 2.92 -1.71
C ILE A 33 13.51 3.45 -2.10
N GLU A 34 13.55 4.67 -2.61
CA GLU A 34 14.76 5.36 -3.05
C GLU A 34 14.94 6.63 -2.22
N SER A 35 16.14 6.90 -1.74
CA SER A 35 16.47 8.19 -1.12
C SER A 35 16.62 9.25 -2.20
N LEU A 36 16.02 10.41 -1.98
CA LEU A 36 16.14 11.59 -2.83
C LEU A 36 17.16 12.56 -2.25
N GLU A 37 17.66 13.47 -3.10
CA GLU A 37 18.54 14.54 -2.66
C GLU A 37 17.84 15.49 -1.69
N LYS A 38 18.62 16.06 -0.76
CA LYS A 38 18.12 17.05 0.21
C LYS A 38 17.52 18.26 -0.52
N GLY A 39 16.32 18.66 -0.11
CA GLY A 39 15.55 19.74 -0.76
C GLY A 39 14.39 19.23 -1.63
N ASN A 40 14.35 17.93 -1.93
CA ASN A 40 13.16 17.29 -2.49
C ASN A 40 12.13 16.97 -1.39
N TYR A 41 10.93 16.62 -1.83
CA TYR A 41 9.84 16.18 -0.95
C TYR A 41 9.62 14.67 -1.11
N THR A 42 9.24 14.02 -0.02
CA THR A 42 8.83 12.62 -0.06
C THR A 42 7.59 12.45 -0.94
N ALA A 43 7.62 11.48 -1.84
CA ALA A 43 6.57 11.23 -2.82
C ALA A 43 6.26 9.74 -2.92
N ILE A 44 5.04 9.43 -3.36
CA ILE A 44 4.55 8.08 -3.61
C ILE A 44 4.14 8.02 -5.08
N GLU A 45 4.66 7.02 -5.79
CA GLU A 45 4.26 6.68 -7.14
C GLU A 45 3.63 5.29 -7.14
N SER A 46 2.41 5.17 -7.66
CA SER A 46 1.68 3.92 -7.78
C SER A 46 0.61 4.03 -8.86
N ASP A 47 0.05 2.91 -9.28
CA ASP A 47 -1.02 2.90 -10.30
C ASP A 47 -2.29 3.65 -9.85
N VAL A 48 -2.49 3.85 -8.54
CA VAL A 48 -3.69 4.46 -7.94
C VAL A 48 -3.44 5.86 -7.34
N TYR A 49 -2.18 6.24 -7.17
CA TYR A 49 -1.77 7.51 -6.58
C TYR A 49 -0.35 7.85 -7.02
N ASP A 50 -0.17 9.05 -7.56
CA ASP A 50 1.11 9.64 -7.93
C ASP A 50 1.13 11.06 -7.37
N GLY A 51 2.02 11.33 -6.41
CA GLY A 51 2.12 12.65 -5.79
C GLY A 51 2.89 12.69 -4.48
N LEU A 52 2.84 13.87 -3.85
CA LEU A 52 3.57 14.16 -2.63
C LEU A 52 2.94 13.47 -1.41
N LEU A 53 3.77 12.98 -0.49
CA LEU A 53 3.29 12.32 0.73
C LEU A 53 2.31 13.20 1.52
N TYR A 54 2.49 14.53 1.53
CA TYR A 54 1.59 15.44 2.25
C TYR A 54 0.15 15.45 1.70
N ASP A 55 -0.03 15.16 0.41
CA ASP A 55 -1.33 15.09 -0.27
C ASP A 55 -1.88 13.67 -0.33
N ALA A 56 -1.08 12.67 0.07
CA ALA A 56 -1.49 11.29 -0.03
C ALA A 56 -2.69 10.96 0.87
N PRO A 57 -3.51 9.95 0.51
CA PRO A 57 -4.53 9.41 1.40
C PRO A 57 -3.96 8.99 2.75
N GLU A 58 -4.74 9.17 3.82
CA GLU A 58 -4.31 8.94 5.22
C GLU A 58 -3.75 7.52 5.46
N HIS A 59 -4.30 6.50 4.80
CA HIS A 59 -3.83 5.14 4.93
C HIS A 59 -2.41 4.94 4.35
N LEU A 60 -2.07 5.62 3.24
CA LEU A 60 -0.73 5.58 2.67
C LEU A 60 0.24 6.40 3.52
N LYS A 61 -0.16 7.60 3.95
CA LYS A 61 0.62 8.45 4.86
C LYS A 61 1.04 7.68 6.10
N SER A 62 0.08 7.04 6.77
CA SER A 62 0.33 6.31 8.01
C SER A 62 1.38 5.20 7.86
N ILE A 63 1.40 4.50 6.73
CA ILE A 63 2.38 3.44 6.47
C ILE A 63 3.78 4.03 6.28
N VAL A 64 3.90 5.10 5.50
CA VAL A 64 5.17 5.74 5.18
C VAL A 64 5.77 6.45 6.39
N THR A 65 4.97 7.22 7.12
CA THR A 65 5.41 7.89 8.36
C THR A 65 5.91 6.86 9.37
N ARG A 66 5.17 5.76 9.56
CA ARG A 66 5.61 4.70 10.47
C ARG A 66 6.89 4.00 10.02
N PHE A 67 7.14 3.92 8.72
CA PHE A 67 8.41 3.42 8.20
C PHE A 67 9.55 4.38 8.56
N ILE A 68 9.38 5.69 8.30
CA ILE A 68 10.36 6.74 8.61
C ILE A 68 10.68 6.76 10.11
N ASP A 69 9.66 6.73 10.97
CA ASP A 69 9.82 6.74 12.43
C ASP A 69 10.62 5.52 12.93
N LYS A 70 10.49 4.37 12.26
CA LYS A 70 11.19 3.14 12.64
C LYS A 70 12.62 3.07 12.12
N THR A 71 12.90 3.68 10.97
CA THR A 71 14.21 3.60 10.33
C THR A 71 15.10 4.79 10.65
N GLY A 72 14.51 5.92 11.08
CA GLY A 72 15.24 7.16 11.36
C GLY A 72 15.79 7.84 10.10
N VAL A 73 15.24 7.53 8.93
CA VAL A 73 15.66 8.14 7.67
C VAL A 73 15.21 9.60 7.63
N GLU A 74 16.16 10.50 7.43
CA GLU A 74 15.90 11.94 7.35
C GLU A 74 15.87 12.44 5.90
N GLU A 75 16.39 11.66 4.95
CA GLU A 75 16.31 11.98 3.53
C GLU A 75 14.87 11.88 3.02
N PRO A 76 14.47 12.76 2.08
CA PRO A 76 13.20 12.59 1.38
C PRO A 76 13.19 11.26 0.61
N LEU A 77 12.05 10.60 0.54
CA LEU A 77 11.93 9.27 -0.06
C LEU A 77 11.04 9.28 -1.31
N LEU A 78 11.41 8.52 -2.32
CA LEU A 78 10.51 8.14 -3.41
C LEU A 78 10.06 6.70 -3.21
N ILE A 79 8.75 6.51 -3.10
CA ILE A 79 8.15 5.22 -2.78
C ILE A 79 7.34 4.75 -3.98
N LYS A 80 7.89 3.80 -4.73
CA LYS A 80 7.24 3.23 -5.92
C LYS A 80 6.53 1.95 -5.56
N ILE A 81 5.22 1.91 -5.73
CA ILE A 81 4.37 0.74 -5.48
C ILE A 81 3.87 0.23 -6.83
N GLN A 82 4.42 -0.89 -7.27
CA GLN A 82 4.01 -1.56 -8.49
C GLN A 82 3.17 -2.78 -8.14
N THR A 83 1.96 -2.87 -8.69
CA THR A 83 1.08 -4.02 -8.48
C THR A 83 0.62 -4.58 -9.82
N ASN A 84 0.61 -5.91 -9.94
CA ASN A 84 -0.05 -6.57 -11.07
C ASN A 84 -1.50 -6.98 -10.71
N LEU A 85 -2.07 -6.34 -9.68
CA LEU A 85 -3.45 -6.52 -9.27
C LEU A 85 -4.33 -5.58 -10.10
N PRO A 86 -5.34 -6.09 -10.83
CA PRO A 86 -6.29 -5.22 -11.50
C PRO A 86 -7.00 -4.35 -10.44
N PRO A 87 -7.13 -3.03 -10.66
CA PRO A 87 -7.79 -2.14 -9.72
C PRO A 87 -9.31 -2.34 -9.83
N SER A 88 -9.87 -3.38 -9.19
CA SER A 88 -11.30 -3.53 -8.84
C SER A 88 -11.65 -4.94 -8.34
N ARG A 89 -12.52 -5.01 -7.32
CA ARG A 89 -13.28 -6.16 -6.75
C ARG A 89 -12.52 -7.05 -5.73
N GLY A 90 -12.70 -6.76 -4.44
CA GLY A 90 -12.57 -7.75 -3.36
C GLY A 90 -11.16 -8.31 -3.06
N LEU A 91 -10.09 -7.63 -3.48
CA LEU A 91 -8.71 -8.11 -3.41
C LEU A 91 -7.90 -7.70 -2.15
N GLY A 92 -8.54 -6.93 -1.27
CA GLY A 92 -8.07 -6.68 0.10
C GLY A 92 -6.96 -5.65 0.25
#